data_AF-A0A1H7PGQ1-F1
#
_entry.id   AF-A0A1H7PGQ1-F1
#
_cell.length_a   1.000
_cell.length_b   1.000
_cell.length_c   1.000
_cell.angle_alpha   90.00
_cell.angle_beta   90.00
_cell.angle_gamma   90.00
#
_symmetry.space_group_name_H-M   'P 1'
#
loop_
_entity.id
_entity.type
_entity.pdbx_description
1 polymer ?
#
loop_
_entity_poly.entity_id
_entity_poly.type
_entity_poly.pdbx_seq_one_letter_code
_entity_poly.pdbx_strand_id
1 'polypeptide(L)'
;MLHIIGLIFIWIFRISLVYYVLWLLLAIHCAIFGIDSGWIAPALKSSSSPREYGREGFQSGLAMGFIITLCGGWVVPLYQSVYLIVRLILWIVK
;
A
#
# COMPACT_ATOMS: atom_id res chain seq x y z
N MET A 1 -14.68 -13.53 26.62
CA MET A 1 -14.69 -12.23 25.90
C MET A 1 -13.33 -11.88 25.30
N LEU A 2 -12.25 -11.82 26.09
CA LEU A 2 -10.88 -11.52 25.60
C LEU A 2 -10.39 -12.44 24.46
N HIS A 3 -10.72 -13.73 24.52
CA HIS A 3 -10.30 -14.69 23.49
C HIS A 3 -10.93 -14.42 22.11
N ILE A 4 -12.20 -14.00 22.09
CA ILE A 4 -12.95 -13.69 20.86
C ILE A 4 -12.42 -12.40 20.25
N ILE A 5 -12.14 -11.39 21.08
CA ILE A 5 -11.53 -10.13 20.66
C ILE A 5 -10.17 -10.39 20.01
N GLY A 6 -9.32 -11.24 20.63
CA GLY A 6 -8.03 -11.63 20.07
C GLY A 6 -8.14 -12.31 18.70
N LEU A 7 -9.11 -13.22 18.53
CA LEU A 7 -9.37 -13.88 17.24
C LEU A 7 -9.77 -12.88 16.16
N ILE A 8 -10.63 -11.91 16.48
CA ILE A 8 -11.04 -10.86 15.53
C ILE A 8 -9.82 -10.05 15.06
N PHE A 9 -8.93 -9.65 15.98
CA PHE A 9 -7.72 -8.93 15.61
C PHE A 9 -6.77 -9.74 14.72
N ILE A 10 -6.65 -11.05 14.94
CA ILE A 10 -5.85 -11.93 14.08
C ILE A 10 -6.40 -11.96 12.65
N TRP A 11 -7.72 -12.07 12.49
CA TRP A 11 -8.36 -12.06 11.18
C TRP A 11 -8.20 -10.72 10.48
N ILE A 12 -8.40 -9.62 11.20
CA ILE A 12 -8.14 -8.27 10.70
C ILE A 12 -6.68 -8.14 10.22
N PHE A 13 -5.72 -8.62 11.01
CA PHE A 13 -4.30 -8.62 10.64
C PHE A 13 -4.02 -9.42 9.35
N ARG A 14 -4.59 -10.61 9.22
CA ARG A 14 -4.43 -11.43 8.02
C ARG A 14 -5.04 -10.75 6.78
N ILE A 15 -6.22 -10.17 6.90
CA ILE A 15 -6.90 -9.48 5.79
C ILE A 15 -6.08 -8.28 5.33
N SER A 16 -5.58 -7.46 6.26
CA SER A 16 -4.70 -6.34 5.91
C SER A 16 -3.40 -6.80 5.27
N LEU A 17 -2.83 -7.94 5.70
CA LEU A 17 -1.60 -8.47 5.08
C LEU A 17 -1.86 -8.86 3.62
N VAL A 18 -2.97 -9.55 3.34
CA VAL A 18 -3.39 -9.84 1.95
C VAL A 18 -3.59 -8.55 1.17
N TYR A 19 -4.20 -7.53 1.79
CA TYR A 19 -4.39 -6.23 1.17
C TYR A 19 -3.06 -5.57 0.77
N TYR A 20 -2.02 -5.63 1.61
CA TYR A 20 -0.68 -5.14 1.25
C TYR A 20 -0.04 -5.91 0.10
N VAL A 21 -0.22 -7.23 0.06
CA VAL A 21 0.26 -8.04 -1.05
C VAL A 21 -0.42 -7.61 -2.35
N LEU A 22 -1.72 -7.36 -2.33
CA LEU A 22 -2.47 -6.86 -3.49
C LEU A 22 -1.97 -5.49 -3.96
N TRP A 23 -1.66 -4.59 -3.03
CA TRP A 23 -1.02 -3.30 -3.35
C TRP A 23 0.33 -3.46 -4.02
N LEU A 24 1.16 -4.37 -3.52
CA LEU A 24 2.48 -4.61 -4.08
C LEU A 24 2.38 -5.24 -5.47
N LEU A 25 1.42 -6.16 -5.67
CA LEU A 25 1.09 -6.71 -6.98
C LEU A 25 0.58 -5.64 -7.94
N LEU A 26 -0.27 -4.71 -7.48
CA LEU A 26 -0.71 -3.57 -8.28
C LEU A 26 0.48 -2.70 -8.70
N ALA A 27 1.39 -2.40 -7.78
CA ALA A 27 2.60 -1.63 -8.08
C ALA A 27 3.50 -2.35 -9.09
N ILE A 28 3.71 -3.66 -8.94
CA ILE A 28 4.46 -4.47 -9.92
C ILE A 28 3.76 -4.46 -11.28
N HIS A 29 2.43 -4.62 -11.31
CA HIS A 29 1.65 -4.59 -12.53
C HIS A 29 1.80 -3.22 -13.24
N CYS A 30 1.71 -2.12 -12.50
CA CYS A 30 1.94 -0.78 -13.03
C CYS A 30 3.39 -0.58 -13.52
N ALA A 31 4.37 -1.20 -12.87
CA ALA A 31 5.77 -1.16 -13.32
C ALA A 31 5.97 -1.86 -14.68
N ILE A 32 5.31 -3.01 -14.90
CA ILE A 32 5.48 -3.83 -16.09
C ILE A 32 4.62 -3.31 -17.25
N PHE A 33 3.32 -3.12 -17.01
CA PHE A 33 2.36 -2.74 -18.04
C PHE A 33 2.27 -1.22 -18.23
N GLY A 34 2.83 -0.45 -17.31
CA GLY A 34 2.78 1.00 -17.33
C GLY A 34 1.42 1.55 -16.93
N ILE A 35 1.43 2.71 -16.29
CA ILE A 35 0.24 3.40 -15.83
C ILE A 35 0.14 4.78 -16.47
N ASP A 36 -1.06 5.16 -16.92
CA ASP A 36 -1.28 6.46 -17.50
C ASP A 36 -1.16 7.54 -16.41
N SER A 37 -0.36 8.57 -16.71
CA SER A 37 -0.05 9.68 -15.79
C SER A 37 -1.28 10.46 -15.29
N GLY A 38 -2.44 10.30 -15.93
CA GLY A 38 -3.71 10.91 -15.51
C GLY A 38 -4.47 10.14 -14.42
N TRP A 39 -4.13 8.88 -14.16
CA TRP A 39 -4.78 8.06 -13.12
C TRP A 39 -4.18 8.26 -11.74
N ILE A 40 -2.90 8.59 -11.67
CA ILE A 40 -2.26 9.09 -10.44
C ILE A 40 -2.53 10.58 -10.39
N ALA A 41 -2.86 11.09 -9.19
CA ALA A 41 -3.11 12.49 -8.94
C ALA A 41 -2.14 13.38 -9.77
N PRO A 42 -2.65 14.33 -10.58
CA PRO A 42 -1.82 15.14 -11.49
C PRO A 42 -0.61 15.84 -10.84
N ALA A 43 -0.63 15.94 -9.50
CA ALA A 43 0.41 16.50 -8.66
C ALA A 43 1.69 15.64 -8.51
N LEU A 44 1.64 14.33 -8.82
CA LEU A 44 2.81 13.43 -8.78
C LEU A 44 3.47 13.25 -10.15
N LYS A 45 3.00 13.97 -11.18
CA LYS A 45 3.49 13.87 -12.55
C LYS A 45 4.99 14.18 -12.61
N SER A 46 5.80 13.14 -12.70
CA SER A 46 7.25 13.27 -12.74
C SER A 46 7.79 13.24 -14.17
N SER A 47 7.05 12.67 -15.11
CA SER A 47 7.49 12.55 -16.51
C SER A 47 6.54 13.24 -17.50
N SER A 48 7.12 13.67 -18.61
CA SER A 48 6.40 14.18 -19.79
C SER A 48 5.84 13.05 -20.67
N SER A 49 6.11 11.78 -20.32
CA SER A 49 5.52 10.62 -20.99
C SER A 49 4.05 10.47 -20.57
N PRO A 50 3.13 10.17 -21.51
CA PRO A 50 1.73 9.91 -21.16
C PRO A 50 1.58 8.70 -20.23
N ARG A 51 2.53 7.76 -20.29
CA ARG A 51 2.53 6.50 -19.53
C ARG A 51 3.87 6.26 -18.83
N GLU A 52 3.82 5.97 -17.53
CA GLU A 52 4.98 5.73 -16.68
C GLU A 52 5.23 4.24 -16.50
N TYR A 53 6.48 3.80 -16.65
CA TYR A 53 6.91 2.40 -16.57
C TYR A 53 8.04 2.21 -15.56
N GLY A 54 8.38 0.96 -15.27
CA GLY A 54 9.53 0.61 -14.44
C GLY A 54 9.40 1.19 -13.04
N ARG A 55 10.41 1.96 -12.60
CA ARG A 55 10.44 2.55 -11.26
C ARG A 55 9.34 3.60 -11.05
N GLU A 56 9.09 4.45 -12.04
CA GLU A 56 8.06 5.49 -11.96
C GLU A 56 6.68 4.85 -11.90
N GLY A 57 6.40 3.89 -12.79
CA GLY A 57 5.15 3.11 -12.76
C GLY A 57 4.95 2.35 -11.44
N PHE A 58 6.01 1.81 -10.84
CA PHE A 58 5.94 1.16 -9.53
C PHE A 58 5.56 2.13 -8.40
N GLN A 59 6.24 3.29 -8.33
CA GLN A 59 5.97 4.32 -7.33
C GLN A 59 4.53 4.86 -7.47
N SER A 60 4.12 5.09 -8.71
CA SER A 60 2.78 5.51 -9.07
C SER A 60 1.71 4.48 -8.70
N GLY A 61 1.97 3.18 -8.89
CA GLY A 61 1.08 2.11 -8.45
C GLY A 61 0.97 2.00 -6.92
N LEU A 62 2.08 2.19 -6.18
CA LEU A 62 2.06 2.28 -4.72
C LEU A 62 1.24 3.49 -4.23
N ALA A 63 1.46 4.66 -4.84
CA ALA A 63 0.73 5.88 -4.50
C ALA A 63 -0.78 5.73 -4.77
N MET A 64 -1.15 5.10 -5.88
CA MET A 64 -2.54 4.82 -6.21
C MET A 64 -3.17 3.87 -5.18
N GLY A 65 -2.46 2.81 -4.80
CA GLY A 65 -2.87 1.98 -3.67
C GLY A 65 -3.16 2.82 -2.43
N PHE A 66 -2.22 3.68 -2.04
CA PHE A 66 -2.33 4.56 -0.86
C PHE A 66 -3.56 5.45 -0.90
N ILE A 67 -3.81 6.09 -2.04
CA ILE A 67 -5.00 6.92 -2.26
C ILE A 67 -6.27 6.07 -2.12
N ILE A 68 -6.33 4.87 -2.73
CA ILE A 68 -7.50 3.98 -2.63
C ILE A 68 -7.78 3.60 -1.18
N THR A 69 -6.76 3.30 -0.37
CA THR A 69 -6.94 2.97 1.05
C THR A 69 -7.46 4.15 1.86
N LEU A 70 -6.92 5.35 1.62
CA LEU A 70 -7.39 6.57 2.28
C LEU A 70 -8.84 6.90 1.89
N CYS A 71 -9.14 6.91 0.59
CA CYS A 71 -10.47 7.20 0.06
C CYS A 71 -11.51 6.15 0.46
N GLY A 72 -11.12 4.88 0.53
CA GLY A 72 -11.97 3.78 1.01
C GLY A 72 -12.18 3.76 2.52
N GLY A 73 -11.58 4.70 3.28
CA GLY A 73 -11.69 4.78 4.73
C GLY A 73 -11.04 3.59 5.46
N TRP A 74 -10.19 2.82 4.78
CA TRP A 74 -9.61 1.60 5.35
C TRP A 74 -8.33 1.94 6.13
N VAL A 75 -8.51 2.62 7.27
CA VAL A 75 -7.42 3.05 8.17
C VAL A 75 -6.76 1.85 8.88
N VAL A 76 -7.46 0.72 8.94
CA VAL A 76 -7.03 -0.50 9.63
C VAL A 76 -5.74 -1.09 9.04
N PRO A 77 -5.61 -1.27 7.71
CA PRO A 77 -4.33 -1.49 7.08
C PRO A 77 -3.30 -0.45 7.53
N LEU A 78 -3.52 0.84 7.26
CA LEU A 78 -2.54 1.91 7.53
C LEU A 78 -1.94 1.85 8.95
N TYR A 79 -2.78 1.69 9.97
CA TYR A 79 -2.33 1.52 11.36
C TYR A 79 -1.39 0.31 11.52
N GLN A 80 -1.72 -0.82 10.90
CA GLN A 80 -0.89 -2.02 10.94
C GLN A 80 0.45 -1.85 10.21
N SER A 81 0.50 -1.15 9.08
CA SER A 81 1.80 -0.83 8.45
C SER A 81 2.69 0.00 9.37
N VAL A 82 2.14 1.03 10.02
CA VAL A 82 2.91 1.86 10.97
C VAL A 82 3.40 1.02 12.14
N TYR A 83 2.54 0.16 12.70
CA TYR A 83 2.91 -0.75 13.79
C TYR A 83 4.08 -1.67 13.41
N LEU A 84 4.02 -2.29 12.23
CA LEU A 84 5.07 -3.19 11.75
C LEU A 84 6.40 -2.45 11.52
N ILE A 85 6.37 -1.26 10.92
CA ILE A 85 7.57 -0.44 10.70
C ILE A 85 8.22 -0.06 12.03
N VAL A 86 7.44 0.44 12.99
CA VAL A 86 7.96 0.82 14.31
C VAL A 86 8.56 -0.39 15.03
N ARG A 87 7.90 -1.55 14.98
CA ARG A 87 8.41 -2.78 15.59
C ARG A 87 9.70 -3.27 14.93
N LEU A 88 9.81 -3.17 13.62
CA LEU A 88 11.03 -3.52 12.89
C LEU A 88 12.18 -2.59 13.28
N ILE A 89 11.96 -1.27 13.33
CA ILE A 89 12.96 -0.29 13.76
C ILE A 89 13.44 -0.60 15.18
N LEU A 90 12.51 -0.81 16.12
CA LEU A 90 12.86 -1.15 17.50
C LEU A 90 13.61 -2.47 17.63
N TRP A 91 13.38 -3.43 16.72
CA TRP A 91 14.11 -4.68 16.69
C TRP A 91 15.54 -4.51 16.15
N ILE A 92 15.74 -3.67 15.14
CA ILE A 92 17.06 -3.41 14.53
C ILE A 92 17.95 -2.56 15.46
N VAL A 93 17.36 -1.59 16.16
CA VAL A 93 18.08 -0.64 17.04
C VAL A 93 18.51 -1.28 18.36
N LYS A 94 17.98 -2.46 18.69
CA LYS A 94 18.24 -3.19 19.94
C LYS A 94 19.32 -4.25 19.74
#